data_AF-A0A2E7Z5W4-F1
#
_entry.id   AF-A0A2E7Z5W4-F1
#
_cell.length_a   1.000
_cell.length_b   1.000
_cell.length_c   1.000
_cell.angle_alpha   90.00
_cell.angle_beta   90.00
_cell.angle_gamma   90.00
#
_symmetry.space_group_name_H-M   'P 1'
#
loop_
_entity.id
_entity.type
_entity.pdbx_description
1 polymer ?
#
loop_
_entity_poly.entity_id
_entity_poly.type
_entity_poly.pdbx_seq_one_letter_code
_entity_poly.pdbx_strand_id
1 'polypeptide(L)' 'MDIIFLLIPLALVLVALVIWGFFWAVRRGQFDDLEGPGHSILMDEDDKMDASYKQIRRAPGD' A
#
# COMPACT_ATOMS: atom_id res chain seq x y z
N MET A 1 39.16 20.17 13.90
CA MET A 1 38.03 19.51 14.61
C MET A 1 36.71 20.24 14.34
N ASP A 2 36.64 20.93 13.19
CA ASP A 2 35.65 21.98 12.96
C ASP A 2 34.43 21.46 12.19
N ILE A 3 34.60 20.35 11.46
CA ILE A 3 33.54 19.68 10.71
C ILE A 3 32.38 19.22 11.61
N ILE A 4 32.65 18.95 12.89
CA ILE A 4 31.64 18.55 13.87
C ILE A 4 30.59 19.66 14.04
N PHE A 5 31.00 20.93 13.98
CA PHE A 5 30.07 22.06 14.07
C PHE A 5 29.15 22.19 12.86
N LEU A 6 29.50 21.58 11.73
CA LEU A 6 28.64 21.49 10.54
C LEU A 6 27.78 20.22 10.55
N LEU A 7 28.35 19.09 10.97
CA LEU A 7 27.67 17.80 10.96
C LEU A 7 26.54 17.70 12.00
N ILE A 8 26.73 18.25 13.20
CA ILE A 8 25.69 18.24 14.24
C ILE A 8 24.40 18.94 13.78
N PRO A 9 24.42 20.20 13.32
CA PRO A 9 23.21 20.87 12.87
C PRO A 9 22.62 20.23 11.61
N LEU A 10 23.46 19.76 10.68
CA LEU A 10 22.99 19.04 9.51
C LEU A 10 22.22 17.77 9.88
N ALA A 11 22.73 16.98 10.83
CA ALA A 11 22.05 15.79 11.32
C ALA A 11 20.72 16.13 12.00
N LEU A 12 20.68 17.19 12.82
CA LEU A 12 19.44 17.65 13.46
C LEU A 12 18.38 18.06 12.43
N VAL A 13 18.77 18.76 11.36
CA VAL A 13 17.86 19.13 10.26
C VAL A 13 17.34 17.88 9.57
N LEU A 14 18.20 16.92 9.24
CA LEU A 14 17.77 15.66 8.61
C LEU A 14 16.78 14.89 9.48
N VAL A 15 17.04 14.77 10.78
CA VAL A 15 16.11 14.13 11.73
C VAL A 15 14.78 14.87 11.77
N ALA A 16 14.81 16.21 11.83
CA ALA A 16 13.59 17.02 11.83
C ALA A 16 12.77 16.82 10.54
N LEU A 17 13.42 16.73 9.38
CA LEU A 17 12.78 16.45 8.09
C LEU A 17 12.12 15.08 8.07
N VAL A 18 12.79 14.04 8.58
CA VAL A 18 12.23 12.68 8.69
C VAL A 18 11.00 12.67 9.60
N ILE A 19 11.10 13.28 10.79
CA ILE A 19 9.99 13.37 11.73
C ILE A 19 8.81 14.11 11.09
N TRP A 20 9.07 15.26 10.45
CA TRP A 20 8.03 16.02 9.78
C TRP A 20 7.36 15.22 8.64
N GLY A 21 8.17 14.56 7.80
CA GLY A 21 7.68 13.71 6.72
C GLY A 21 6.84 12.54 7.23
N PHE A 22 7.26 11.91 8.33
CA PHE A 22 6.49 10.86 9.00
C PHE A 22 5.13 11.37 9.48
N PHE A 23 5.09 12.48 10.24
CA PHE A 23 3.83 13.06 10.70
C PHE A 23 2.91 13.51 9.55
N TRP A 24 3.49 14.01 8.46
CA TRP A 24 2.74 14.35 7.27
C TRP A 24 2.14 13.12 6.60
N ALA A 25 2.91 12.05 6.42
CA ALA A 25 2.45 10.79 5.84
C ALA A 25 1.33 10.14 6.67
N VAL A 26 1.46 10.15 8.00
CA VAL A 26 0.41 9.69 8.93
C VAL A 26 -0.88 10.51 8.77
N ARG A 27 -0.78 11.84 8.74
CA ARG A 27 -1.96 12.72 8.54
C ARG A 27 -2.60 12.56 7.16
N ARG A 28 -1.85 12.11 6.15
CA ARG A 28 -2.36 11.86 4.80
C ARG A 28 -3.03 10.50 4.64
N GLY A 29 -3.11 9.69 5.69
CA GLY A 29 -3.79 8.39 5.65
C GLY A 29 -3.08 7.37 4.75
N GLN A 30 -1.77 7.50 4.50
CA GLN A 30 -1.05 6.55 3.61
C GLN A 30 -1.12 5.10 4.12
N PHE A 31 -1.37 4.91 5.40
CA PHE A 31 -1.46 3.61 6.05
C PHE A 31 -2.88 3.02 6.02
N ASP A 32 -3.88 3.80 5.57
CA ASP A 32 -5.28 3.35 5.54
C ASP A 32 -5.57 2.47 4.30
N ASP A 33 -4.68 2.48 3.29
CA ASP A 33 -4.81 1.71 2.04
C ASP A 33 -3.93 0.44 2.02
N LEU A 34 -3.47 -0.03 3.19
CA LEU A 34 -2.73 -1.30 3.32
C LEU A 34 -3.65 -2.54 3.22
N GLU A 35 -4.96 -2.36 3.34
CA GLU A 35 -5.96 -3.44 3.26
C GLU A 35 -6.41 -3.75 1.82
N GLY A 36 -6.22 -2.82 0.87
CA GLY A 36 -6.73 -2.92 -0.51
C GLY A 36 -6.12 -4.05 -1.36
N PRO A 37 -4.79 -4.26 -1.39
CA PRO A 37 -4.17 -5.24 -2.29
C PRO A 37 -4.27 -6.70 -1.82
N GLY A 38 -4.47 -6.93 -0.51
CA GLY A 38 -4.51 -8.27 0.06
C GLY A 38 -5.81 -9.01 -0.23
N HIS A 39 -6.92 -8.28 -0.38
CA HIS A 39 -8.24 -8.88 -0.57
C HIS A 39 -8.54 -9.24 -2.04
N SER A 40 -7.94 -8.54 -3.01
CA SER A 40 -8.12 -8.84 -4.44
C SER A 40 -7.48 -10.18 -4.84
N ILE A 41 -6.37 -10.56 -4.23
CA ILE A 41 -5.67 -11.81 -4.56
C ILE A 41 -6.44 -13.07 -4.15
N LEU A 42 -7.24 -13.00 -3.08
CA LEU A 42 -8.02 -14.15 -2.59
C LEU A 42 -9.44 -14.22 -3.18
N MET A 43 -10.04 -13.08 -3.53
CA MET A 43 -11.42 -13.03 -4.04
C MET A 43 -11.54 -13.13 -5.57
N ASP A 44 -10.45 -12.90 -6.31
CA ASP A 44 -10.44 -12.97 -7.78
C ASP A 44 -10.61 -14.40 -8.35
N GLU A 45 -10.40 -15.44 -7.54
CA GLU A 45 -10.50 -16.85 -7.97
C GLU A 45 -11.94 -17.39 -7.85
N ASP A 46 -12.67 -17.00 -6.81
CA ASP A 46 -14.04 -17.46 -6.55
C ASP A 46 -15.06 -16.91 -7.57
N ASP A 47 -14.97 -15.62 -7.90
CA ASP A 47 -15.88 -14.98 -8.86
C ASP A 47 -15.71 -15.52 -10.30
N LYS A 48 -14.49 -15.96 -10.65
CA LYS A 48 -14.20 -16.55 -11.96
C LYS A 48 -14.75 -17.97 -12.10
N MET A 49 -14.79 -18.74 -11.00
CA MET A 49 -15.35 -20.08 -10.97
C MET A 49 -16.88 -20.06 -11.18
N ASP A 50 -17.59 -19.12 -10.56
CA ASP A 50 -19.05 -19.02 -10.65
C ASP A 50 -19.53 -18.60 -12.05
N ALA A 51 -18.82 -17.68 -12.70
CA ALA A 51 -19.11 -17.27 -14.08
C ALA A 51 -18.92 -18.42 -15.08
N SER A 52 -17.83 -19.18 -14.93
CA SER A 52 -17.52 -20.34 -15.77
C SER A 52 -18.55 -21.47 -15.61
N TYR A 53 -18.95 -21.78 -14.36
CA TYR A 53 -19.95 -22.82 -14.08
C TYR A 53 -21.34 -22.50 -14.66
N LYS A 54 -21.74 -21.23 -14.59
CA LYS A 54 -23.02 -20.75 -15.14
C LYS A 54 -23.05 -20.75 -16.66
N GLN A 55 -21.89 -20.60 -17.31
CA GLN A 55 -21.74 -20.65 -18.75
C GLN A 55 -21.76 -22.10 -19.28
N ILE A 56 -21.11 -23.04 -18.58
CA ILE A 56 -21.13 -24.47 -18.93
C ILE A 56 -22.55 -25.06 -18.79
N ARG A 57 -23.29 -24.70 -17.73
CA ARG A 57 -24.69 -25.14 -17.54
C ARG A 57 -25.70 -24.46 -18.48
N ARG A 58 -25.30 -23.40 -19.19
CA ARG A 58 -26.12 -22.72 -20.20
C ARG A 58 -25.85 -23.19 -21.62
N ALA A 59 -24.94 -24.15 -21.83
CA ALA A 59 -24.80 -24.81 -23.12
C ALA A 59 -26.20 -25.38 -23.50
N PRO A 60 -26.83 -24.85 -24.56
CA PRO A 60 -28.09 -25.40 -25.02
C PRO A 60 -27.77 -26.79 -25.58
N GLY A 61 -28.36 -27.82 -24.99
CA GLY A 61 -28.53 -29.08 -25.69
C GLY A 61 -29.66 -28.86 -26.69
N ASP A 62 -29.31 -28.42 -27.90
CA ASP A 62 -30.12 -28.55 -29.10
C ASP A 62 -29.95 -29.95 -29.72
#